data_AF-A0A0H3H5A4-F1
#
_entry.id   AF-A0A0H3H5A4-F1
#
_cell.length_a   1.000
_cell.length_b   1.000
_cell.length_c   1.000
_cell.angle_alpha   90.00
_cell.angle_beta   90.00
_cell.angle_gamma   90.00
#
_symmetry.space_group_name_H-M   'P 1'
#
loop_
_entity.id
_entity.type
_entity.pdbx_description
1 polymer ?
#
loop_
_entity_poly.entity_id
_entity_poly.type
_entity_poly.pdbx_seq_one_letter_code
_entity_poly.pdbx_strand_id
1 'polypeptide(L)'
;MATSKLIKGDTLTETSNAADGFNPATEVSAYSYTSARVAKPVYNKYKASTTKPKVFGYYTDWSQYDGRLQGDNSKDNRGRGYDLTNVSPTAYDKIIVGFVGVTGFHKVDNLWRDVVAEGADQCGKVKYEPTFLDPWGDFQSYVNVGHTVSGWDVDPKTVTQSNTKGLLGGLRDLQAKAKQQGHDLVLSMSIGGWSMSNGFHETAASDASRKVFAKGVVKLFKQFPMFSEVDIDWEYPNAEGAGNPYGPEDGENYALLIGELRKQLDAAGLSNVKISIASSAVVKTLGYSQRQCAAESGPVRYQRHDL
;
A
#
# COMPACT_ATOMS: atom_id res chain seq x y z
N MET A 1 4.58 -20.91 -26.33
CA MET A 1 3.68 -20.05 -25.53
C MET A 1 2.23 -20.02 -26.01
N ALA A 2 1.92 -20.17 -27.31
CA ALA A 2 0.56 -19.99 -27.85
C ALA A 2 -0.57 -20.85 -27.23
N THR A 3 -0.24 -21.99 -26.62
CA THR A 3 -1.22 -22.91 -25.99
C THR A 3 -1.35 -22.77 -24.47
N SER A 4 -0.54 -21.92 -23.82
CA SER A 4 -0.57 -21.81 -22.36
C SER A 4 -1.86 -21.13 -21.88
N LYS A 5 -2.47 -21.69 -20.83
CA LYS A 5 -3.60 -21.06 -20.14
C LYS A 5 -3.17 -19.96 -19.16
N LEU A 6 -1.89 -19.92 -18.79
CA LEU A 6 -1.38 -19.05 -17.72
C LEU A 6 -0.55 -17.88 -18.24
N ILE A 7 0.22 -18.10 -19.30
CA ILE A 7 1.15 -17.11 -19.84
C ILE A 7 0.84 -16.76 -21.29
N LYS A 8 1.28 -15.57 -21.69
CA LYS A 8 1.27 -15.03 -23.05
C LYS A 8 2.64 -14.40 -23.34
N GLY A 9 2.94 -14.20 -24.63
CA GLY A 9 4.13 -13.45 -25.02
C GLY A 9 4.02 -11.97 -24.63
N ASP A 10 5.15 -11.36 -24.32
CA ASP A 10 5.29 -9.91 -24.11
C ASP A 10 6.58 -9.47 -24.80
N THR A 11 6.44 -8.87 -25.98
CA THR A 11 7.59 -8.51 -26.83
C THR A 11 8.58 -7.58 -26.12
N LEU A 12 8.11 -6.71 -25.22
CA LEU A 12 8.97 -5.82 -24.44
C LEU A 12 9.85 -6.58 -23.43
N THR A 13 9.28 -7.55 -22.72
CA THR A 13 10.04 -8.47 -21.87
C THR A 13 11.01 -9.32 -22.69
N GLU A 14 10.55 -9.92 -23.80
CA GLU A 14 11.39 -10.76 -24.65
C GLU A 14 12.58 -9.99 -25.25
N THR A 15 12.34 -8.75 -25.69
CA THR A 15 13.37 -7.87 -26.24
C THR A 15 14.39 -7.45 -25.18
N SER A 16 13.92 -7.10 -23.98
CA SER A 16 14.83 -6.72 -22.87
C SER A 16 15.66 -7.90 -22.38
N ASN A 17 15.07 -9.10 -22.27
CA ASN A 17 15.81 -10.32 -21.95
C ASN A 17 16.89 -10.61 -22.99
N ALA A 18 16.57 -10.53 -24.28
CA ALA A 18 17.53 -10.76 -25.35
C ALA A 18 18.68 -9.74 -25.33
N ALA A 19 18.38 -8.46 -25.10
CA ALA A 19 19.39 -7.40 -24.99
C ALA A 19 20.35 -7.58 -23.81
N ASP A 20 19.85 -8.16 -22.71
CA ASP A 20 20.64 -8.43 -21.51
C ASP A 20 21.35 -9.80 -21.54
N GLY A 21 21.11 -10.62 -22.56
CA GLY A 21 21.56 -12.02 -22.59
C GLY A 21 20.87 -12.92 -21.56
N PHE A 22 19.73 -12.50 -20.99
CA PHE A 22 18.97 -13.26 -20.01
C PHE A 22 18.27 -14.45 -20.68
N ASN A 23 18.71 -15.67 -20.38
CA ASN A 23 18.03 -16.89 -20.80
C ASN A 23 17.23 -17.51 -19.64
N PRO A 24 15.89 -17.43 -19.63
CA PRO A 24 15.08 -17.96 -18.54
C PRO A 24 15.27 -19.46 -18.26
N ALA A 25 15.78 -20.24 -19.22
CA ALA A 25 16.00 -21.68 -19.06
C ALA A 25 17.27 -22.03 -18.28
N THR A 26 18.24 -21.11 -18.20
CA THR A 26 19.58 -21.38 -17.64
C THR A 26 20.09 -20.31 -16.69
N GLU A 27 19.50 -19.12 -16.69
CA GLU A 27 19.95 -17.99 -15.87
C GLU A 27 19.53 -18.18 -14.41
N VAL A 28 20.46 -17.90 -13.49
CA VAL A 28 20.29 -18.13 -12.04
C VAL A 28 20.69 -16.94 -11.18
N SER A 29 21.22 -15.87 -11.78
CA SER A 29 21.88 -14.76 -11.07
C SER A 29 21.45 -13.39 -11.56
N ALA A 30 21.19 -13.21 -12.86
CA ALA A 30 20.79 -11.92 -13.41
C ALA A 30 19.32 -11.59 -13.12
N TYR A 31 19.01 -10.30 -13.05
CA TYR A 31 17.63 -9.84 -12.94
C TYR A 31 16.91 -9.96 -14.30
N SER A 32 15.72 -10.55 -14.29
CA SER A 32 14.93 -10.75 -15.51
C SER A 32 14.16 -9.51 -15.95
N TYR A 33 13.89 -8.56 -15.05
CA TYR A 33 13.02 -7.40 -15.29
C TYR A 33 11.68 -7.77 -15.97
N THR A 34 11.18 -8.98 -15.71
CA THR A 34 10.00 -9.51 -16.40
C THR A 34 8.77 -8.70 -16.00
N SER A 35 8.04 -8.19 -17.00
CA SER A 35 6.77 -7.52 -16.73
C SER A 35 5.69 -8.54 -16.36
N ALA A 36 4.76 -8.13 -15.50
CA ALA A 36 3.55 -8.89 -15.20
C ALA A 36 2.66 -9.13 -16.45
N ARG A 37 2.88 -8.40 -17.55
CA ARG A 37 2.19 -8.61 -18.83
C ARG A 37 2.38 -10.01 -19.40
N VAL A 38 3.41 -10.76 -19.01
CA VAL A 38 3.57 -12.16 -19.46
C VAL A 38 2.46 -13.08 -18.93
N ALA A 39 1.74 -12.68 -17.88
CA ALA A 39 0.65 -13.47 -17.31
C ALA A 39 -0.72 -13.13 -17.92
N LYS A 40 -1.58 -14.14 -18.02
CA LYS A 40 -3.01 -13.98 -18.34
C LYS A 40 -3.80 -13.81 -17.03
N PRO A 41 -4.79 -12.90 -16.93
CA PRO A 41 -5.69 -12.87 -15.79
C PRO A 41 -6.57 -14.13 -15.80
N VAL A 42 -6.39 -15.00 -14.80
CA VAL A 42 -7.04 -16.32 -14.73
C VAL A 42 -7.81 -16.52 -13.42
N TYR A 43 -8.49 -15.46 -12.95
CA TYR A 43 -9.31 -15.51 -11.75
C TYR A 43 -10.51 -16.44 -11.92
N ASN A 44 -10.61 -17.47 -11.08
CA ASN A 44 -11.83 -18.26 -10.94
C ASN A 44 -12.90 -17.45 -10.19
N LYS A 45 -14.16 -17.80 -10.39
CA LYS A 45 -15.29 -17.27 -9.61
C LYS A 45 -15.64 -18.23 -8.48
N TYR A 46 -15.74 -17.71 -7.27
CA TYR A 46 -16.09 -18.47 -6.08
C TYR A 46 -17.46 -18.03 -5.55
N LYS A 47 -18.17 -18.94 -4.88
CA LYS A 47 -19.43 -18.59 -4.21
C LYS A 47 -19.13 -17.80 -2.95
N ALA A 48 -19.87 -16.72 -2.73
CA ALA A 48 -19.78 -15.95 -1.50
C ALA A 48 -20.14 -16.82 -0.28
N SER A 49 -19.39 -16.64 0.81
CA SER A 49 -19.66 -17.30 2.08
C SER A 49 -19.29 -16.37 3.23
N THR A 50 -20.24 -16.14 4.15
CA THR A 50 -20.03 -15.34 5.35
C THR A 50 -19.36 -16.12 6.48
N THR A 51 -19.27 -17.45 6.36
CA THR A 51 -18.69 -18.35 7.37
C THR A 51 -17.24 -18.74 7.08
N LYS A 52 -16.68 -18.28 5.95
CA LYS A 52 -15.28 -18.56 5.58
C LYS A 52 -14.39 -17.37 5.92
N PRO A 53 -13.09 -17.62 6.16
CA PRO A 53 -12.11 -16.54 6.26
C PRO A 53 -12.13 -15.64 5.02
N LYS A 54 -11.84 -14.36 5.23
CA LYS A 54 -11.74 -13.35 4.18
C LYS A 54 -10.42 -13.47 3.42
N VAL A 55 -10.46 -13.22 2.12
CA VAL A 55 -9.27 -13.16 1.26
C VAL A 55 -8.91 -11.71 1.01
N PHE A 56 -7.68 -11.33 1.36
CA PHE A 56 -7.16 -10.00 1.12
C PHE A 56 -5.81 -10.04 0.39
N GLY A 57 -5.45 -8.94 -0.26
CA GLY A 57 -4.16 -8.81 -0.94
C GLY A 57 -3.68 -7.37 -0.94
N TYR A 58 -2.36 -7.19 -0.85
CA TYR A 58 -1.72 -5.90 -1.04
C TYR A 58 -1.66 -5.54 -2.53
N TYR A 59 -1.87 -4.27 -2.84
CA TYR A 59 -1.67 -3.70 -4.16
C TYR A 59 -0.77 -2.46 -4.01
N THR A 60 0.39 -2.50 -4.64
CA THR A 60 1.39 -1.44 -4.47
C THR A 60 1.25 -0.36 -5.54
N ASP A 61 1.37 0.91 -5.15
CA ASP A 61 1.28 2.06 -6.06
C ASP A 61 2.28 1.99 -7.21
N TRP A 62 3.52 1.55 -6.95
CA TRP A 62 4.57 1.48 -7.96
C TRP A 62 4.44 0.29 -8.93
N SER A 63 3.55 -0.68 -8.66
CA SER A 63 3.42 -1.87 -9.53
C SER A 63 2.92 -1.54 -10.94
N GLN A 64 2.25 -0.39 -11.08
CA GLN A 64 1.73 0.12 -12.35
C GLN A 64 2.84 0.48 -13.35
N TYR A 65 4.05 0.82 -12.88
CA TYR A 65 5.10 1.34 -13.75
C TYR A 65 5.78 0.27 -14.58
N ASP A 66 6.00 0.59 -15.85
CA ASP A 66 6.99 -0.03 -16.74
C ASP A 66 7.32 0.94 -17.86
N GLY A 67 8.51 1.57 -17.79
CA GLY A 67 8.98 2.57 -18.74
C GLY A 67 9.02 2.06 -20.18
N ARG A 68 9.10 0.74 -20.38
CA ARG A 68 9.06 0.12 -21.72
C ARG A 68 7.76 0.42 -22.46
N LEU A 69 6.64 0.64 -21.73
CA LEU A 69 5.36 1.05 -22.32
C LEU A 69 5.39 2.48 -22.88
N GLN A 70 6.40 3.25 -22.50
CA GLN A 70 6.58 4.66 -22.86
C GLN A 70 7.92 4.89 -23.59
N GLY A 71 8.55 3.80 -24.08
CA GLY A 71 9.77 3.86 -24.90
C GLY A 71 11.08 3.85 -24.12
N ASP A 72 11.06 3.80 -22.78
CA ASP A 72 12.28 3.71 -21.97
C ASP A 72 12.59 2.26 -21.58
N ASN A 73 13.63 1.69 -22.19
CA ASN A 73 14.09 0.34 -21.93
C ASN A 73 15.38 0.28 -21.08
N SER A 74 15.77 1.37 -20.41
CA SER A 74 16.86 1.35 -19.44
C SER A 74 16.51 0.45 -18.25
N LYS A 75 17.52 -0.26 -17.69
CA LYS A 75 17.29 -1.28 -16.64
C LYS A 75 16.51 -0.73 -15.44
N ASP A 76 16.79 0.50 -15.03
CA ASP A 76 16.14 1.14 -13.87
C ASP A 76 14.67 1.49 -14.14
N ASN A 77 14.27 1.64 -15.41
CA ASN A 77 12.90 1.95 -15.81
C ASN A 77 12.09 0.73 -16.27
N ARG A 78 12.67 -0.48 -16.26
CA ARG A 78 11.93 -1.73 -16.54
C ARG A 78 11.15 -2.18 -15.32
N GLY A 79 9.93 -1.68 -15.21
CA GLY A 79 9.03 -1.97 -14.09
C GLY A 79 8.15 -3.20 -14.30
N ARG A 80 7.27 -3.45 -13.33
CA ARG A 80 6.34 -4.58 -13.33
C ARG A 80 5.23 -4.40 -14.36
N GLY A 81 4.71 -3.18 -14.52
CA GLY A 81 3.67 -2.86 -15.49
C GLY A 81 2.38 -3.64 -15.25
N TYR A 82 2.00 -3.83 -13.99
CA TYR A 82 0.78 -4.55 -13.66
C TYR A 82 -0.43 -3.65 -13.85
N ASP A 83 -1.28 -4.03 -14.80
CA ASP A 83 -2.51 -3.32 -15.14
C ASP A 83 -3.65 -3.72 -14.20
N LEU A 84 -4.11 -2.77 -13.38
CA LEU A 84 -5.20 -2.91 -12.41
C LEU A 84 -6.47 -3.43 -13.07
N THR A 85 -6.71 -3.14 -14.36
CA THR A 85 -7.89 -3.62 -15.07
C THR A 85 -7.93 -5.14 -15.23
N ASN A 86 -6.81 -5.82 -15.02
CA ASN A 86 -6.74 -7.28 -14.96
C ASN A 86 -7.22 -7.85 -13.62
N VAL A 87 -7.33 -7.05 -12.56
CA VAL A 87 -7.85 -7.51 -11.27
C VAL A 87 -9.36 -7.75 -11.39
N SER A 88 -9.78 -8.98 -11.14
CA SER A 88 -11.22 -9.29 -11.07
C SER A 88 -11.87 -8.53 -9.91
N PRO A 89 -13.00 -7.83 -10.14
CA PRO A 89 -13.71 -7.10 -9.08
C PRO A 89 -14.22 -7.97 -7.92
N THR A 90 -14.21 -9.29 -8.08
CA THR A 90 -14.74 -10.26 -7.10
C THR A 90 -13.67 -11.22 -6.56
N ALA A 91 -12.40 -11.02 -6.92
CA ALA A 91 -11.32 -11.93 -6.50
C ALA A 91 -10.92 -11.79 -5.03
N TYR A 92 -11.11 -10.61 -4.44
CA TYR A 92 -10.67 -10.28 -3.08
C TYR A 92 -11.85 -9.70 -2.28
N ASP A 93 -11.95 -10.07 -1.01
CA ASP A 93 -12.84 -9.37 -0.07
C ASP A 93 -12.26 -8.01 0.33
N LYS A 94 -10.93 -7.88 0.37
CA LYS A 94 -10.21 -6.65 0.73
C LYS A 94 -8.98 -6.44 -0.13
N ILE A 95 -8.74 -5.22 -0.59
CA ILE A 95 -7.46 -4.79 -1.15
C ILE A 95 -6.84 -3.76 -0.19
N ILE A 96 -5.56 -3.97 0.15
CA ILE A 96 -4.76 -3.05 0.95
C ILE A 96 -3.86 -2.28 0.00
N VAL A 97 -4.04 -0.97 -0.14
CA VAL A 97 -3.18 -0.15 -0.97
C VAL A 97 -1.93 0.24 -0.17
N GLY A 98 -0.77 -0.11 -0.75
CA GLY A 98 0.56 0.11 -0.17
C GLY A 98 1.35 1.09 -1.05
N PHE A 99 1.96 2.15 -0.51
CA PHE A 99 1.99 2.49 0.92
C PHE A 99 1.90 4.00 1.15
N VAL A 100 1.46 4.36 2.35
CA VAL A 100 1.42 5.72 2.86
C VAL A 100 2.57 5.89 3.85
N GLY A 101 3.34 6.97 3.74
CA GLY A 101 4.46 7.27 4.63
C GLY A 101 4.07 8.13 5.83
N VAL A 102 4.92 8.19 6.85
CA VAL A 102 4.81 9.12 7.98
C VAL A 102 5.84 10.23 7.80
N THR A 103 5.40 11.48 7.73
CA THR A 103 6.23 12.61 7.32
C THR A 103 7.22 13.08 8.38
N GLY A 104 8.31 13.72 7.93
CA GLY A 104 9.34 14.32 8.78
C GLY A 104 10.45 13.36 9.20
N PHE A 105 10.58 12.24 8.50
CA PHE A 105 11.60 11.22 8.72
C PHE A 105 12.15 10.74 7.38
N HIS A 106 13.47 10.67 7.27
CA HIS A 106 14.14 10.14 6.08
C HIS A 106 14.15 8.61 6.12
N LYS A 107 13.82 7.97 5.00
CA LYS A 107 13.83 6.50 4.89
C LYS A 107 15.22 5.93 5.16
N VAL A 108 15.26 4.72 5.73
CA VAL A 108 16.50 3.98 5.96
C VAL A 108 16.70 2.98 4.81
N ASP A 109 16.87 3.49 3.58
CA ASP A 109 17.00 2.65 2.37
C ASP A 109 18.26 2.96 1.53
N ASN A 110 19.14 3.83 2.04
CA ASN A 110 20.35 4.32 1.37
C ASN A 110 20.08 4.96 0.00
N LEU A 111 18.83 5.31 -0.31
CA LEU A 111 18.49 6.02 -1.53
C LEU A 111 18.72 7.51 -1.31
N TRP A 112 19.18 8.20 -2.36
CA TRP A 112 19.33 9.66 -2.32
C TRP A 112 17.98 10.37 -2.23
N ARG A 113 16.90 9.70 -2.65
CA ARG A 113 15.58 10.27 -2.83
C ARG A 113 14.70 10.00 -1.61
N ASP A 114 14.17 11.06 -1.02
CA ASP A 114 13.23 10.96 0.10
C ASP A 114 11.79 11.07 -0.39
N VAL A 115 11.22 9.95 -0.84
CA VAL A 115 9.85 9.96 -1.39
C VAL A 115 8.78 10.33 -0.36
N VAL A 116 9.06 10.19 0.94
CA VAL A 116 8.13 10.64 1.99
C VAL A 116 8.15 12.16 2.07
N ALA A 117 9.34 12.77 2.10
CA ALA A 117 9.45 14.23 2.11
C ALA A 117 8.93 14.86 0.80
N GLU A 118 9.21 14.25 -0.35
CA GLU A 118 8.70 14.68 -1.65
C GLU A 118 7.18 14.59 -1.73
N GLY A 119 6.61 13.46 -1.29
CA GLY A 119 5.16 13.28 -1.22
C GLY A 119 4.52 14.27 -0.24
N ALA A 120 5.17 14.52 0.90
CA ALA A 120 4.70 15.48 1.90
C ALA A 120 4.64 16.90 1.35
N ASP A 121 5.68 17.37 0.66
CA ASP A 121 5.71 18.71 0.06
C ASP A 121 4.61 18.89 -0.99
N GLN A 122 4.50 17.91 -1.90
CA GLN A 122 3.48 17.89 -2.94
C GLN A 122 2.06 17.83 -2.36
N CYS A 123 1.84 17.04 -1.31
CA CYS A 123 0.53 16.91 -0.65
C CYS A 123 0.26 17.96 0.44
N GLY A 124 1.21 18.86 0.71
CA GLY A 124 1.10 19.89 1.75
C GLY A 124 0.98 19.33 3.17
N LYS A 125 1.70 18.26 3.48
CA LYS A 125 1.70 17.58 4.79
C LYS A 125 2.84 18.07 5.68
N VAL A 126 2.60 18.07 6.99
CA VAL A 126 3.60 18.44 8.01
C VAL A 126 4.04 17.21 8.81
N LYS A 127 5.17 17.30 9.53
CA LYS A 127 5.76 16.20 10.33
C LYS A 127 4.71 15.45 11.17
N TYR A 128 4.84 14.12 11.21
CA TYR A 128 3.93 13.13 11.82
C TYR A 128 2.61 12.89 11.08
N GLU A 129 2.23 13.68 10.08
CA GLU A 129 1.05 13.34 9.27
C GLU A 129 1.35 12.15 8.34
N PRO A 130 0.34 11.34 7.99
CA PRO A 130 0.46 10.37 6.92
C PRO A 130 0.39 11.07 5.54
N THR A 131 1.19 10.60 4.59
CA THR A 131 1.23 11.11 3.20
C THR A 131 1.31 10.00 2.17
N PHE A 132 0.58 10.18 1.07
CA PHE A 132 0.83 9.43 -0.16
C PHE A 132 2.22 9.80 -0.69
N LEU A 133 2.90 8.84 -1.31
CA LEU A 133 4.34 8.90 -1.61
C LEU A 133 4.62 9.30 -3.04
N ASP A 134 3.68 9.02 -3.93
CA ASP A 134 3.83 9.21 -5.36
C ASP A 134 2.57 9.87 -5.91
N PRO A 135 2.41 11.19 -5.73
CA PRO A 135 1.21 11.89 -6.19
C PRO A 135 0.90 11.70 -7.68
N TRP A 136 1.91 11.49 -8.52
CA TRP A 136 1.71 11.12 -9.91
C TRP A 136 1.03 9.75 -10.01
N GLY A 137 1.64 8.71 -9.45
CA GLY A 137 1.09 7.35 -9.48
C GLY A 137 -0.23 7.19 -8.74
N ASP A 138 -0.41 7.91 -7.65
CA ASP A 138 -1.56 7.81 -6.75
C ASP A 138 -2.78 8.54 -7.31
N PHE A 139 -2.58 9.74 -7.89
CA PHE A 139 -3.68 10.64 -8.24
C PHE A 139 -3.78 11.06 -9.70
N GLN A 140 -2.72 10.90 -10.50
CA GLN A 140 -2.62 11.57 -11.82
C GLN A 140 -2.32 10.61 -12.98
N SER A 141 -1.72 9.46 -12.72
CA SER A 141 -1.34 8.50 -13.75
C SER A 141 -2.57 7.88 -14.44
N TYR A 142 -2.33 7.23 -15.58
CA TYR A 142 -3.40 6.64 -16.39
C TYR A 142 -3.05 5.28 -16.97
N VAL A 143 -1.78 5.06 -17.32
CA VAL A 143 -1.27 3.76 -17.76
C VAL A 143 -1.45 2.74 -16.64
N ASN A 144 -2.00 1.56 -16.97
CA ASN A 144 -2.17 0.43 -16.05
C ASN A 144 -3.11 0.68 -14.85
N VAL A 145 -3.85 1.79 -14.81
CA VAL A 145 -4.79 2.11 -13.71
C VAL A 145 -6.23 2.35 -14.19
N GLY A 146 -6.52 2.01 -15.45
CA GLY A 146 -7.87 2.03 -15.99
C GLY A 146 -8.37 3.40 -16.48
N HIS A 147 -7.48 4.39 -16.60
CA HIS A 147 -7.80 5.70 -17.20
C HIS A 147 -7.21 5.81 -18.61
N THR A 148 -7.89 6.54 -19.50
CA THR A 148 -7.40 6.79 -20.87
C THR A 148 -6.61 8.08 -21.00
N VAL A 149 -6.69 8.97 -20.00
CA VAL A 149 -6.01 10.27 -19.94
C VAL A 149 -5.46 10.48 -18.53
N SER A 150 -4.33 11.17 -18.42
CA SER A 150 -3.78 11.57 -17.13
C SER A 150 -4.64 12.65 -16.46
N GLY A 151 -4.60 12.68 -15.14
CA GLY A 151 -5.07 13.79 -14.31
C GLY A 151 -3.94 14.74 -13.98
N TRP A 152 -3.16 15.18 -14.97
CA TRP A 152 -1.98 16.05 -14.76
C TRP A 152 -2.34 17.39 -14.10
N ASP A 153 -3.61 17.80 -14.21
CA ASP A 153 -4.20 19.01 -13.64
C ASP A 153 -4.76 18.82 -12.22
N VAL A 154 -4.76 17.59 -11.70
CA VAL A 154 -5.20 17.30 -10.33
C VAL A 154 -4.13 17.75 -9.34
N ASP A 155 -4.45 18.78 -8.54
CA ASP A 155 -3.57 19.25 -7.46
C ASP A 155 -3.52 18.24 -6.28
N PRO A 156 -2.36 17.66 -5.95
CA PRO A 156 -2.22 16.71 -4.84
C PRO A 156 -2.60 17.26 -3.46
N LYS A 157 -2.58 18.60 -3.26
CA LYS A 157 -2.96 19.22 -1.98
C LYS A 157 -4.47 19.23 -1.76
N THR A 158 -5.23 19.25 -2.85
CA THR A 158 -6.70 19.41 -2.82
C THR A 158 -7.46 18.27 -3.48
N VAL A 159 -6.74 17.27 -3.99
CA VAL A 159 -7.33 16.05 -4.56
C VAL A 159 -8.29 15.39 -3.59
N THR A 160 -9.39 14.86 -4.11
CA THR A 160 -10.37 14.08 -3.38
C THR A 160 -10.72 12.84 -4.17
N GLN A 161 -11.47 11.92 -3.58
CA GLN A 161 -11.98 10.75 -4.30
C GLN A 161 -12.77 11.09 -5.58
N SER A 162 -13.43 12.25 -5.67
CA SER A 162 -14.26 12.58 -6.82
C SER A 162 -13.44 12.94 -8.07
N ASN A 163 -12.30 13.62 -7.89
CA ASN A 163 -11.46 14.09 -9.00
C ASN A 163 -10.17 13.29 -9.18
N THR A 164 -9.81 12.40 -8.25
CA THR A 164 -8.59 11.58 -8.37
C THR A 164 -8.63 10.69 -9.62
N LYS A 165 -7.50 10.65 -10.32
CA LYS A 165 -7.10 9.64 -11.32
C LYS A 165 -6.10 8.70 -10.65
N GLY A 166 -5.07 8.26 -11.36
CA GLY A 166 -4.04 7.39 -10.80
C GLY A 166 -4.59 6.07 -10.26
N LEU A 167 -3.79 5.41 -9.43
CA LEU A 167 -4.16 4.16 -8.79
C LEU A 167 -5.41 4.34 -7.91
N LEU A 168 -5.53 5.44 -7.15
CA LEU A 168 -6.68 5.62 -6.26
C LEU A 168 -7.99 5.77 -7.03
N GLY A 169 -7.98 6.48 -8.16
CA GLY A 169 -9.12 6.55 -9.06
C GLY A 169 -9.46 5.19 -9.67
N GLY A 170 -8.44 4.40 -10.03
CA GLY A 170 -8.63 3.04 -10.51
C GLY A 170 -9.26 2.11 -9.46
N LEU A 171 -8.82 2.19 -8.20
CA LEU A 171 -9.36 1.41 -7.09
C LEU A 171 -10.80 1.81 -6.76
N ARG A 172 -11.12 3.11 -6.78
CA ARG A 172 -12.49 3.63 -6.67
C ARG A 172 -13.40 2.96 -7.71
N ASP A 173 -12.97 2.93 -8.95
CA ASP A 173 -13.76 2.41 -10.07
C ASP A 173 -13.86 0.86 -10.00
N LEU A 174 -12.81 0.18 -9.52
CA LEU A 174 -12.83 -1.26 -9.25
C LEU A 174 -13.82 -1.62 -8.14
N GLN A 175 -13.84 -0.88 -7.03
CA GLN A 175 -14.81 -1.06 -5.94
C GLN A 175 -16.26 -0.83 -6.43
N ALA A 176 -16.49 0.18 -7.27
CA ALA A 176 -17.79 0.40 -7.88
C ALA A 176 -18.22 -0.77 -8.78
N LYS A 177 -17.31 -1.32 -9.60
CA LYS A 177 -17.56 -2.51 -10.43
C LYS A 177 -17.85 -3.75 -9.58
N ALA A 178 -17.16 -3.93 -8.46
CA ALA A 178 -17.41 -5.02 -7.51
C ALA A 178 -18.84 -4.94 -6.95
N LYS A 179 -19.24 -3.74 -6.51
CA LYS A 179 -20.59 -3.48 -5.98
C LYS A 179 -21.68 -3.76 -7.01
N GLN A 180 -21.47 -3.39 -8.27
CA GLN A 180 -22.39 -3.71 -9.37
C GLN A 180 -22.55 -5.23 -9.60
N GLN A 181 -21.56 -6.02 -9.22
CA GLN A 181 -21.59 -7.49 -9.29
C GLN A 181 -22.08 -8.14 -7.97
N GLY A 182 -22.61 -7.35 -7.04
CA GLY A 182 -23.08 -7.84 -5.75
C GLY A 182 -21.96 -8.26 -4.78
N HIS A 183 -20.74 -7.77 -5.00
CA HIS A 183 -19.58 -8.03 -4.15
C HIS A 183 -19.17 -6.79 -3.37
N ASP A 184 -18.99 -6.94 -2.07
CA ASP A 184 -18.54 -5.86 -1.18
C ASP A 184 -17.01 -5.90 -1.09
N LEU A 185 -16.34 -5.10 -1.94
CA LEU A 185 -14.89 -4.97 -1.94
C LEU A 185 -14.45 -3.90 -0.93
N VAL A 186 -13.79 -4.33 0.14
CA VAL A 186 -13.16 -3.43 1.11
C VAL A 186 -11.87 -2.85 0.54
N LEU A 187 -11.66 -1.55 0.71
CA LEU A 187 -10.39 -0.89 0.45
C LEU A 187 -9.79 -0.42 1.76
N SER A 188 -8.49 -0.64 1.92
CA SER A 188 -7.72 -0.18 3.08
C SER A 188 -6.45 0.56 2.67
N MET A 189 -6.05 1.55 3.45
CA MET A 189 -4.76 2.21 3.31
C MET A 189 -3.75 1.57 4.27
N SER A 190 -2.62 1.09 3.76
CA SER A 190 -1.49 0.70 4.61
C SER A 190 -0.55 1.88 4.81
N ILE A 191 -0.27 2.21 6.08
CA ILE A 191 0.68 3.23 6.49
C ILE A 191 1.92 2.52 7.01
N GLY A 192 3.08 2.81 6.42
CA GLY A 192 4.35 2.19 6.76
C GLY A 192 4.75 1.08 5.79
N GLY A 193 4.92 -0.13 6.32
CA GLY A 193 5.56 -1.26 5.66
C GLY A 193 7.06 -1.30 5.94
N TRP A 194 7.73 -2.34 5.42
CA TRP A 194 9.15 -2.62 5.67
C TRP A 194 10.08 -1.40 5.50
N SER A 195 10.00 -0.70 4.36
CA SER A 195 10.89 0.42 4.02
C SER A 195 10.44 1.79 4.59
N MET A 196 9.34 1.84 5.34
CA MET A 196 8.67 3.10 5.74
C MET A 196 8.20 3.12 7.19
N SER A 197 8.78 2.24 8.01
CA SER A 197 8.47 2.15 9.43
C SER A 197 9.33 3.08 10.31
N ASN A 198 10.31 3.77 9.73
CA ASN A 198 11.28 4.63 10.40
C ASN A 198 10.66 5.76 11.25
N GLY A 199 9.48 6.24 10.87
CA GLY A 199 8.80 7.33 11.59
C GLY A 199 7.96 6.88 12.79
N PHE A 200 7.69 5.58 12.99
CA PHE A 200 6.73 5.15 14.01
C PHE A 200 7.22 5.30 15.44
N HIS A 201 8.48 4.97 15.72
CA HIS A 201 9.07 5.06 17.06
C HIS A 201 8.88 6.47 17.66
N GLU A 202 9.29 7.51 16.94
CA GLU A 202 9.13 8.89 17.40
C GLU A 202 7.66 9.36 17.35
N THR A 203 6.92 8.99 16.30
CA THR A 203 5.48 9.34 16.20
C THR A 203 4.68 8.81 17.39
N ALA A 204 4.97 7.61 17.86
CA ALA A 204 4.25 6.97 18.95
C ALA A 204 4.65 7.52 20.33
N ALA A 205 5.84 8.10 20.48
CA ALA A 205 6.46 8.43 21.76
C ALA A 205 5.74 9.52 22.59
N SER A 206 5.00 10.45 21.97
CA SER A 206 4.38 11.56 22.69
C SER A 206 2.88 11.73 22.36
N ASP A 207 2.11 12.23 23.32
CA ASP A 207 0.69 12.56 23.10
C ASP A 207 0.50 13.56 21.94
N ALA A 208 1.40 14.54 21.81
CA ALA A 208 1.35 15.54 20.76
C ALA A 208 1.54 14.93 19.36
N SER A 209 2.56 14.09 19.17
CA SER A 209 2.83 13.45 17.88
C SER A 209 1.73 12.45 17.50
N ARG A 210 1.25 11.64 18.46
CA ARG A 210 0.11 10.72 18.26
C ARG A 210 -1.14 11.46 17.80
N LYS A 211 -1.44 12.63 18.39
CA LYS A 211 -2.59 13.46 17.99
C LYS A 211 -2.46 14.00 16.57
N VAL A 212 -1.26 14.41 16.14
CA VAL A 212 -1.04 14.89 14.77
C VAL A 212 -1.23 13.75 13.77
N PHE A 213 -0.63 12.59 14.03
CA PHE A 213 -0.79 11.39 13.21
C PHE A 213 -2.28 11.00 13.07
N ALA A 214 -2.98 10.83 14.20
CA ALA A 214 -4.38 10.44 14.22
C ALA A 214 -5.29 11.44 13.46
N LYS A 215 -5.08 12.75 13.65
CA LYS A 215 -5.78 13.79 12.88
C LYS A 215 -5.53 13.65 11.39
N GLY A 216 -4.28 13.38 11.02
CA GLY A 216 -3.87 13.17 9.64
C GLY A 216 -4.56 11.96 9.00
N VAL A 217 -4.65 10.83 9.71
CA VAL A 217 -5.39 9.64 9.24
C VAL A 217 -6.87 9.96 9.03
N VAL A 218 -7.51 10.67 9.98
CA VAL A 218 -8.90 11.14 9.83
C VAL A 218 -9.06 12.03 8.59
N LYS A 219 -8.11 12.92 8.29
CA LYS A 219 -8.14 13.73 7.07
C LYS A 219 -8.10 12.87 5.81
N LEU A 220 -7.27 11.82 5.77
CA LEU A 220 -7.22 10.90 4.62
C LEU A 220 -8.55 10.19 4.40
N PHE A 221 -9.21 9.70 5.46
CA PHE A 221 -10.55 9.09 5.33
C PHE A 221 -11.63 10.07 4.86
N LYS A 222 -11.55 11.34 5.25
CA LYS A 222 -12.45 12.38 4.73
C LYS A 222 -12.15 12.72 3.26
N GLN A 223 -10.88 12.69 2.87
CA GLN A 223 -10.41 12.94 1.51
C GLN A 223 -10.80 11.79 0.55
N PHE A 224 -10.75 10.56 1.06
CA PHE A 224 -11.03 9.32 0.30
C PHE A 224 -12.00 8.39 1.06
N PRO A 225 -13.32 8.72 1.09
CA PRO A 225 -14.32 7.96 1.84
C PRO A 225 -14.59 6.52 1.35
N MET A 226 -14.00 6.08 0.24
CA MET A 226 -14.04 4.70 -0.25
C MET A 226 -13.27 3.72 0.64
N PHE A 227 -12.28 4.23 1.39
CA PHE A 227 -11.55 3.44 2.37
C PHE A 227 -12.41 3.26 3.62
N SER A 228 -12.52 2.01 4.06
CA SER A 228 -13.25 1.65 5.28
C SER A 228 -12.35 0.98 6.32
N GLU A 229 -11.07 0.79 6.01
CA GLU A 229 -10.06 0.25 6.91
C GLU A 229 -8.73 1.00 6.76
N VAL A 230 -7.91 0.93 7.82
CA VAL A 230 -6.50 1.34 7.81
C VAL A 230 -5.65 0.23 8.41
N ASP A 231 -4.52 -0.04 7.77
CA ASP A 231 -3.50 -0.98 8.22
C ASP A 231 -2.30 -0.16 8.70
N ILE A 232 -1.96 -0.25 9.99
CA ILE A 232 -0.75 0.38 10.53
C ILE A 232 0.35 -0.65 10.48
N ASP A 233 1.14 -0.60 9.41
CA ASP A 233 2.19 -1.58 9.14
C ASP A 233 3.52 -1.09 9.71
N TRP A 234 3.57 -0.97 11.05
CA TRP A 234 4.85 -0.75 11.75
C TRP A 234 5.61 -2.07 11.84
N GLU A 235 6.74 -2.13 11.14
CA GLU A 235 7.62 -3.28 11.05
C GLU A 235 9.03 -2.99 11.66
N TYR A 236 9.25 -3.16 12.96
CA TYR A 236 8.30 -3.62 14.00
C TYR A 236 8.52 -2.88 15.34
N PRO A 237 7.51 -2.77 16.21
CA PRO A 237 7.70 -2.25 17.57
C PRO A 237 8.80 -3.02 18.33
N ASN A 238 9.77 -2.30 18.90
CA ASN A 238 10.91 -2.85 19.64
C ASN A 238 11.77 -3.84 18.83
N ALA A 239 11.83 -3.67 17.51
CA ALA A 239 12.76 -4.39 16.67
C ALA A 239 13.20 -3.53 15.49
N GLU A 240 14.47 -3.66 15.15
CA GLU A 240 15.13 -2.82 14.14
C GLU A 240 14.46 -2.87 12.76
N GLY A 241 13.95 -4.04 12.33
CA GLY A 241 13.37 -4.19 11.00
C GLY A 241 14.38 -3.80 9.91
N ALA A 242 14.04 -2.80 9.09
CA ALA A 242 14.88 -2.28 8.01
C ALA A 242 15.93 -1.23 8.47
N GLY A 243 16.46 -1.34 9.70
CA GLY A 243 17.38 -0.33 10.26
C GLY A 243 16.67 0.86 10.92
N ASN A 244 15.42 0.68 11.33
CA ASN A 244 14.58 1.71 11.93
C ASN A 244 14.97 2.00 13.38
N PRO A 245 14.73 3.21 13.91
CA PRO A 245 14.73 3.45 15.35
C PRO A 245 13.73 2.54 16.08
N TYR A 246 14.12 2.01 17.24
CA TYR A 246 13.29 1.11 18.05
C TYR A 246 13.68 1.18 19.53
N GLY A 247 12.75 0.80 20.41
CA GLY A 247 13.00 0.74 21.85
C GLY A 247 11.98 -0.13 22.60
N PRO A 248 12.29 -0.57 23.84
CA PRO A 248 11.40 -1.38 24.65
C PRO A 248 10.03 -0.73 24.95
N GLU A 249 9.96 0.60 24.88
CA GLU A 249 8.75 1.41 25.06
C GLU A 249 7.78 1.37 23.86
N ASP A 250 8.21 0.86 22.70
CA ASP A 250 7.42 0.89 21.46
C ASP A 250 6.07 0.17 21.61
N GLY A 251 6.02 -0.92 22.37
CA GLY A 251 4.78 -1.67 22.59
C GLY A 251 3.70 -0.82 23.28
N GLU A 252 4.07 -0.11 24.36
CA GLU A 252 3.16 0.75 25.13
C GLU A 252 2.77 1.98 24.33
N ASN A 253 3.77 2.62 23.71
CA ASN A 253 3.55 3.79 22.85
C ASN A 253 2.66 3.45 21.65
N TYR A 254 2.78 2.25 21.11
CA TYR A 254 1.94 1.81 20.01
C TYR A 254 0.48 1.62 20.45
N ALA A 255 0.24 1.00 21.61
CA ALA A 255 -1.11 0.89 22.17
C ALA A 255 -1.76 2.27 22.36
N LEU A 256 -1.00 3.25 22.87
CA LEU A 256 -1.46 4.64 23.00
C LEU A 256 -1.73 5.31 21.65
N LEU A 257 -0.92 5.02 20.62
CA LEU A 257 -1.12 5.52 19.25
C LEU A 257 -2.42 4.97 18.64
N ILE A 258 -2.65 3.67 18.76
CA ILE A 258 -3.89 3.03 18.29
C ILE A 258 -5.11 3.55 19.07
N GLY A 259 -4.99 3.73 20.39
CA GLY A 259 -6.04 4.31 21.22
C GLY A 259 -6.42 5.73 20.82
N GLU A 260 -5.43 6.60 20.59
CA GLU A 260 -5.67 7.97 20.12
C GLU A 260 -6.25 7.98 18.69
N LEU A 261 -5.78 7.10 17.79
CA LEU A 261 -6.36 6.95 16.45
C LEU A 261 -7.84 6.56 16.51
N ARG A 262 -8.20 5.54 17.30
CA ARG A 262 -9.59 5.10 17.49
C ARG A 262 -10.47 6.24 18.00
N LYS A 263 -10.01 6.94 19.05
CA LYS A 263 -10.72 8.09 19.64
C LYS A 263 -11.00 9.19 18.62
N GLN A 264 -10.03 9.53 17.76
CA GLN A 264 -10.21 10.58 16.77
C GLN A 264 -11.09 10.16 15.59
N LEU A 265 -11.02 8.90 15.15
CA LEU A 265 -11.96 8.36 14.18
C LEU A 265 -13.39 8.41 14.74
N ASP A 266 -13.60 8.02 15.99
CA ASP A 266 -14.92 8.07 16.65
C ASP A 266 -15.45 9.50 16.74
N ALA A 267 -14.63 10.44 17.21
CA ALA A 267 -14.98 11.85 17.28
C ALA A 267 -15.30 12.48 15.91
N ALA A 268 -14.77 11.91 14.83
CA ALA A 268 -15.03 12.33 13.45
C ALA A 268 -16.23 11.63 12.80
N GLY A 269 -16.95 10.76 13.52
CA GLY A 269 -18.08 9.98 12.98
C GLY A 269 -17.65 8.78 12.11
N LEU A 270 -16.41 8.32 12.26
CA LEU A 270 -15.79 7.21 11.53
C LEU A 270 -15.59 5.98 12.42
N SER A 271 -16.54 5.71 13.33
CA SER A 271 -16.49 4.58 14.26
C SER A 271 -16.48 3.21 13.59
N ASN A 272 -16.95 3.14 12.35
CA ASN A 272 -16.98 1.94 11.51
C ASN A 272 -15.63 1.61 10.86
N VAL A 273 -14.66 2.55 10.83
CA VAL A 273 -13.34 2.30 10.26
C VAL A 273 -12.62 1.25 11.09
N LYS A 274 -12.18 0.15 10.46
CA LYS A 274 -11.38 -0.87 11.16
C LYS A 274 -9.90 -0.54 11.14
N ILE A 275 -9.22 -0.84 12.24
CA ILE A 275 -7.77 -0.68 12.38
C ILE A 275 -7.16 -2.08 12.42
N SER A 276 -6.22 -2.34 11.52
CA SER A 276 -5.37 -3.53 11.52
C SER A 276 -3.92 -3.13 11.78
N ILE A 277 -3.10 -4.07 12.24
CA ILE A 277 -1.66 -3.85 12.45
C ILE A 277 -0.84 -5.00 11.86
N ALA A 278 0.38 -4.69 11.41
CA ALA A 278 1.37 -5.69 11.06
C ALA A 278 1.88 -6.44 12.30
N SER A 279 2.14 -7.73 12.13
CA SER A 279 2.57 -8.61 13.20
C SER A 279 3.61 -9.59 12.68
N SER A 280 4.81 -9.56 13.26
CA SER A 280 5.90 -10.44 12.87
C SER A 280 5.55 -11.92 13.11
N ALA A 281 5.97 -12.80 12.21
CA ALA A 281 5.94 -14.24 12.43
C ALA A 281 6.97 -14.73 13.47
N VAL A 282 8.01 -13.92 13.76
CA VAL A 282 9.03 -14.25 14.77
C VAL A 282 8.46 -14.07 16.17
N VAL A 283 8.31 -15.18 16.92
CA VAL A 283 7.66 -15.21 18.25
C VAL A 283 8.25 -14.18 19.22
N LYS A 284 9.55 -13.94 19.19
CA LYS A 284 10.21 -12.93 20.05
C LYS A 284 9.72 -11.52 19.71
N THR A 285 9.76 -11.14 18.43
CA THR A 285 9.30 -9.84 17.93
C THR A 285 7.81 -9.65 18.15
N LEU A 286 7.02 -10.69 17.91
CA LEU A 286 5.59 -10.75 18.20
C LEU A 286 5.28 -10.40 19.66
N GLY A 287 6.09 -10.93 20.58
CA GLY A 287 5.94 -10.74 22.02
C GLY A 287 6.16 -9.30 22.50
N TYR A 288 6.67 -8.41 21.66
CA TYR A 288 6.82 -6.97 21.94
C TYR A 288 5.53 -6.18 21.67
N SER A 289 4.75 -6.56 20.66
CA SER A 289 3.54 -5.82 20.25
C SER A 289 2.23 -6.42 20.81
N GLN A 290 2.16 -7.73 21.05
CA GLN A 290 0.89 -8.40 21.39
C GLN A 290 0.45 -8.26 22.86
N ARG A 291 1.36 -8.00 23.80
CA ARG A 291 1.00 -7.98 25.23
C ARG A 291 0.28 -6.70 25.69
N GLN A 292 0.36 -5.61 24.93
CA GLN A 292 -0.09 -4.28 25.38
C GLN A 292 -1.24 -3.72 24.54
N CYS A 293 -1.24 -3.86 23.20
CA CYS A 293 -2.34 -3.35 22.35
C CYS A 293 -3.69 -4.04 22.59
N ALA A 294 -3.72 -5.30 23.05
CA ALA A 294 -4.97 -6.00 23.34
C ALA A 294 -5.68 -5.52 24.62
N ALA A 295 -4.97 -4.84 25.53
CA ALA A 295 -5.49 -4.43 26.83
C ALA A 295 -6.20 -3.06 26.82
N GLU A 296 -5.87 -2.16 25.88
CA GLU A 296 -6.28 -0.75 25.96
C GLU A 296 -7.12 -0.24 24.76
N SER A 297 -7.22 -0.97 23.65
CA SER A 297 -7.61 -0.39 22.34
C SER A 297 -8.95 -0.84 21.73
N GLY A 298 -9.70 -1.76 22.36
CA GLY A 298 -10.87 -2.39 21.71
C GLY A 298 -10.49 -3.41 20.62
N PRO A 299 -11.39 -3.82 19.70
CA PRO A 299 -11.15 -4.92 18.77
C PRO A 299 -10.16 -4.53 17.65
N VAL A 300 -8.86 -4.69 17.90
CA VAL A 300 -7.79 -4.61 16.90
C VAL A 300 -7.62 -5.96 16.23
N ARG A 301 -7.56 -6.02 14.89
CA ARG A 301 -7.25 -7.25 14.14
C ARG A 301 -5.78 -7.30 13.78
N TYR A 302 -5.12 -8.41 14.12
CA TYR A 302 -3.71 -8.65 13.78
C TYR A 302 -3.62 -9.28 12.39
N GLN A 303 -2.73 -8.77 11.54
CA GLN A 303 -2.34 -9.41 10.29
C GLN A 303 -0.92 -9.95 10.43
N ARG A 304 -0.75 -11.25 10.17
CA ARG A 304 0.58 -11.88 10.18
C ARG A 304 1.25 -11.63 8.84
N HIS A 305 2.44 -11.05 8.86
CA HIS A 305 3.32 -10.97 7.69
C HIS A 305 4.39 -12.06 7.82
N ASP A 306 4.41 -12.96 6.83
CA ASP A 306 5.50 -13.91 6.64
C ASP A 306 6.47 -13.25 5.66
N LEU A 307 7.54 -12.64 6.18
CA LEU A 307 8.72 -12.22 5.41
C LEU A 307 9.86 -13.21 5.64
#